data_AF-A0A1Q5SYG7-F1
#
_entry.id   AF-A0A1Q5SYG7-F1
#
_cell.length_a   1.000
_cell.length_b   1.000
_cell.length_c   1.000
_cell.angle_alpha   90.00
_cell.angle_beta   90.00
_cell.angle_gamma   90.00
#
_symmetry.space_group_name_H-M   'P 1'
#
loop_
_entity.id
_entity.type
_entity.pdbx_description
1 polymer ?
#
loop_
_entity_poly.entity_id
_entity_poly.type
_entity_poly.pdbx_seq_one_letter_code
_entity_poly.pdbx_strand_id
1 'polypeptide(L)'
;MAKSKTGKTLRRLKYIEVEGVDKVYLDACLLAHFNLGQLCEALEDEKTLLAKTNLTIWKLKKGEVTKQELIRKVSPHINSNYRLYNFFANINSEMLRLSEERFENFSSLSLEEKADYLDGLVQKGEMSYSIYITWLRFHELLHHRIPKVLEEYGEKFEEETGIKLPPSFEIKREAKEGEQMKEGLYGELTNIIQTLMDIRDRVKQESFRDQYEEKKREVEMLQEQLKRMETQLGSKEKQLAKQMKETSTLLKKLEEEKQKVKQKQKEAGQLGQEIGKLRLQVEELERENQLLKREVESKNKKMEVITKEIEERSENRWKLEKVKLQQTYEERIVQLEETVRQLEVQLETSLRDFERERIAYQDESTALRQQVELYEQMINNLQSQQQSCNNEKSILVDSEGEQTQNDEWFDRFFGDLPVNKPEEV
;
A
#
# COMPACT_ATOMS: atom_id res chain seq x y z
N MET A 1 8.36 25.03 33.20
CA MET A 1 9.34 24.13 32.55
C MET A 1 10.27 25.09 31.86
N ALA A 2 11.36 25.47 32.52
CA ALA A 2 12.34 26.38 31.95
C ALA A 2 12.99 25.63 30.78
N LYS A 3 12.40 25.82 29.59
CA LYS A 3 12.91 25.27 28.35
C LYS A 3 14.17 26.06 28.04
N SER A 4 15.31 25.55 28.49
CA SER A 4 16.60 25.93 27.91
C SER A 4 16.48 25.75 26.40
N LYS A 5 16.51 26.88 25.67
CA LYS A 5 16.56 26.92 24.20
C LYS A 5 17.91 26.43 23.64
N THR A 6 18.81 25.93 24.48
CA THR A 6 20.09 25.36 24.08
C THR A 6 20.13 23.89 24.46
N GLY A 7 20.20 23.01 23.47
CA GLY A 7 20.18 21.54 23.62
C GLY A 7 21.41 20.93 24.31
N LYS A 8 22.14 21.69 25.13
CA LYS A 8 23.24 21.18 25.94
C LYS A 8 22.67 20.65 27.27
N THR A 9 22.88 19.36 27.54
CA THR A 9 22.56 18.75 28.83
C THR A 9 23.41 19.41 29.92
N LEU A 10 22.79 20.17 30.82
CA LEU A 10 23.46 20.77 31.99
C LEU A 10 24.15 19.67 32.81
N ARG A 11 25.37 19.93 33.28
CA ARG A 11 26.10 18.99 34.15
C ARG A 11 25.38 18.89 35.49
N ARG A 12 25.26 17.68 36.05
CA ARG A 12 24.70 17.48 37.39
C ARG A 12 25.80 17.67 38.43
N LEU A 13 25.85 18.84 39.03
CA LEU A 13 26.78 19.19 40.09
C LEU A 13 26.18 18.77 41.44
N LYS A 14 27.01 18.17 42.30
CA LYS A 14 26.64 17.86 43.69
C LYS A 14 26.55 19.18 44.47
N TYR A 15 25.60 19.28 45.39
CA TYR A 15 25.59 20.40 46.34
C TYR A 15 26.77 20.26 47.30
N ILE A 16 27.61 21.29 47.39
CA ILE A 16 28.79 21.30 48.24
C ILE A 16 28.55 22.25 49.41
N GLU A 17 28.75 21.72 50.62
CA GLU A 17 28.77 22.45 51.88
C GLU A 17 30.23 22.65 52.29
N VAL A 18 30.52 23.79 52.94
CA VAL A 18 31.86 24.15 53.39
C VAL A 18 31.81 24.24 54.90
N GLU A 19 32.67 23.48 55.58
CA GLU A 19 32.72 23.49 57.03
C GLU A 19 33.04 24.89 57.57
N GLY A 20 32.29 25.34 58.58
CA GLY A 20 32.47 26.66 59.19
C GLY A 20 31.85 27.84 58.42
N VAL A 21 31.26 27.62 57.23
CA VAL A 21 30.57 28.68 56.46
C VAL A 21 29.11 28.32 56.26
N ASP A 22 28.19 29.20 56.70
CA ASP A 22 26.76 28.98 56.47
C ASP A 22 26.48 28.92 54.96
N LYS A 23 25.73 27.90 54.55
CA LYS A 23 25.30 27.68 53.17
C LYS A 23 24.59 28.89 52.57
N VAL A 24 23.93 29.71 53.38
CA VAL A 24 23.28 30.96 52.94
C VAL A 24 24.30 31.90 52.30
N TYR A 25 25.51 32.01 52.84
CA TYR A 25 26.55 32.89 52.30
C TYR A 25 27.11 32.36 50.99
N LEU A 26 27.31 31.04 50.90
CA LEU A 26 27.76 30.39 49.67
C LEU A 26 26.73 30.49 48.54
N ASP A 27 25.45 30.29 48.87
CA ASP A 27 24.36 30.40 47.92
C ASP A 27 24.09 31.88 47.55
N ALA A 28 24.35 32.83 48.44
CA ALA A 28 24.32 34.26 48.10
C ALA A 28 25.45 34.65 47.15
N CYS A 29 26.68 34.17 47.37
CA CYS A 29 27.79 34.37 46.43
C CYS A 29 27.50 33.77 45.05
N LEU A 30 26.86 32.59 45.03
CA LEU A 30 26.43 31.95 43.78
C LEU A 30 25.47 32.84 42.97
N LEU A 31 24.61 33.61 43.65
CA LEU A 31 23.63 34.51 43.03
C LEU A 31 24.16 35.92 42.75
N ALA A 32 25.18 36.37 43.50
CA ALA A 32 25.67 37.75 43.48
C ALA A 32 26.20 38.19 42.11
N HIS A 33 26.76 37.28 41.31
CA HIS A 33 27.27 37.63 39.99
C HIS A 33 26.17 37.97 38.95
N PHE A 34 24.94 37.51 39.17
CA PHE A 34 23.86 37.70 38.20
C PHE A 34 23.26 39.12 38.29
N ASN A 35 22.85 39.66 37.15
CA ASN A 35 22.05 40.88 37.14
C ASN A 35 20.60 40.59 37.56
N LEU A 36 19.85 41.63 37.95
CA LEU A 36 18.49 41.49 38.46
C LEU A 36 17.56 40.79 37.44
N GLY A 37 17.70 41.10 36.15
CA GLY A 37 16.89 40.51 35.09
C GLY A 37 17.08 39.00 34.97
N GLN A 38 18.34 38.53 34.99
CA GLN A 38 18.70 37.11 34.96
C GLN A 38 18.15 36.35 36.18
N LEU A 39 18.25 36.95 37.37
CA LEU A 39 17.68 36.36 38.58
C LEU A 39 16.16 36.26 38.50
N CYS A 40 15.48 37.32 38.06
CA CYS A 40 14.03 37.31 37.90
C CYS A 40 13.56 36.27 36.87
N GLU A 41 14.23 36.16 35.73
CA GLU A 41 13.91 35.18 34.68
C GLU A 41 14.10 33.73 35.19
N ALA A 42 15.21 33.47 35.89
CA ALA A 42 15.49 32.15 36.45
C ALA A 42 14.47 31.73 37.54
N LEU A 43 13.92 32.69 38.27
CA LEU A 43 12.99 32.45 39.38
C LEU A 43 11.51 32.41 38.95
N GLU A 44 11.16 32.96 37.78
CA GLU A 44 9.77 33.05 37.31
C GLU A 44 9.05 31.68 37.28
N ASP A 45 9.80 30.62 36.95
CA ASP A 45 9.29 29.27 36.80
C ASP A 45 9.24 28.46 38.10
N GLU A 46 9.85 28.95 39.18
CA GLU A 46 10.07 28.21 40.43
C GLU A 46 9.04 28.53 41.52
N LYS A 47 7.77 28.15 41.26
CA LYS A 47 6.61 28.47 42.12
C LYS A 47 6.78 28.08 43.59
N THR A 48 7.42 26.94 43.87
CA THR A 48 7.63 26.44 45.24
C THR A 48 8.59 27.32 46.03
N LEU A 49 9.60 27.87 45.36
CA LEU A 49 10.58 28.79 45.93
C LEU A 49 9.97 30.18 46.15
N LEU A 50 9.18 30.66 45.18
CA LEU A 50 8.45 31.93 45.29
C LEU A 50 7.48 31.92 46.48
N ALA A 51 6.78 30.79 46.70
CA ALA A 51 5.92 30.60 47.86
C ALA A 51 6.69 30.69 49.20
N LYS A 52 7.88 30.08 49.30
CA LYS A 52 8.72 30.13 50.52
C LYS A 52 9.27 31.52 50.81
N THR A 53 9.49 32.33 49.78
CA THR A 53 10.12 33.66 49.88
C THR A 53 9.13 34.81 49.99
N ASN A 54 7.82 34.54 49.96
CA ASN A 54 6.75 35.54 49.86
C ASN A 54 6.95 36.51 48.68
N LEU A 55 7.54 36.01 47.59
CA LEU A 55 7.72 36.74 46.33
C LEU A 55 6.64 36.31 45.36
N THR A 56 6.09 37.25 44.60
CA THR A 56 5.13 36.96 43.54
C THR A 56 5.76 37.19 42.17
N ILE A 57 5.37 36.39 41.18
CA ILE A 57 5.81 36.57 39.78
C ILE A 57 5.54 38.00 39.31
N TRP A 58 4.44 38.59 39.77
CA TRP A 58 4.06 39.96 39.45
C TRP A 58 5.07 40.99 39.99
N LYS A 59 5.53 40.85 41.24
CA LYS A 59 6.58 41.72 41.82
C LYS A 59 7.90 41.62 41.04
N LEU A 60 8.28 40.41 40.63
CA LEU A 60 9.48 40.19 39.83
C LEU A 60 9.37 40.86 38.45
N LYS A 61 8.23 40.72 37.76
CA LYS A 61 8.00 41.32 36.43
C LYS A 61 7.95 42.84 36.44
N LYS A 62 7.45 43.43 37.52
CA LYS A 62 7.40 44.89 37.69
C LYS A 62 8.72 45.51 38.16
N GLY A 63 9.72 44.69 38.51
CA GLY A 63 10.98 45.19 39.07
C GLY A 63 10.80 45.85 40.44
N GLU A 64 9.76 45.47 41.20
CA GLU A 64 9.48 46.03 42.55
C GLU A 64 10.43 45.48 43.63
N VAL A 65 11.34 44.58 43.27
CA VAL A 65 12.26 43.90 44.19
C VAL A 65 13.68 44.25 43.78
N THR A 66 14.49 44.71 44.73
CA THR A 66 15.92 44.99 44.48
C THR A 66 16.71 43.70 44.39
N LYS A 67 17.89 43.74 43.73
CA LYS A 67 18.80 42.58 43.64
C LYS A 67 19.17 42.04 45.03
N GLN A 68 19.52 42.92 45.96
CA GLN A 68 19.84 42.57 47.34
C GLN A 68 18.66 41.88 48.04
N GLU A 69 17.45 42.43 47.93
CA GLU A 69 16.27 41.83 48.55
C GLU A 69 15.99 40.43 47.98
N LEU A 70 16.18 40.26 46.68
CA LEU A 70 16.01 38.99 45.99
C LEU A 70 17.02 37.95 46.47
N ILE A 71 18.32 38.28 46.48
CA ILE A 71 19.39 37.39 46.94
C ILE A 71 19.16 36.98 48.41
N ARG A 72 18.87 37.96 49.28
CA ARG A 72 18.61 37.71 50.71
C ARG A 72 17.45 36.76 50.95
N LYS A 73 16.37 36.89 50.18
CA LYS A 73 15.19 36.01 50.32
C LYS A 73 15.44 34.62 49.72
N VAL A 74 16.13 34.54 48.59
CA VAL A 74 16.26 33.31 47.82
C VAL A 74 17.39 32.41 48.31
N SER A 75 18.53 32.98 48.71
CA SER A 75 19.73 32.23 49.12
C SER A 75 19.48 31.12 50.16
N PRO A 76 18.63 31.28 51.20
CA PRO A 76 18.40 30.21 52.19
C PRO A 76 17.65 28.99 51.64
N HIS A 77 17.09 29.09 50.44
CA HIS A 77 16.24 28.08 49.84
C HIS A 77 16.80 27.48 48.55
N ILE A 78 17.97 27.94 48.07
CA ILE A 78 18.62 27.41 46.87
C ILE A 78 18.91 25.92 47.03
N ASN A 79 19.43 25.50 48.19
CA ASN A 79 19.72 24.10 48.49
C ASN A 79 18.48 23.18 48.39
N SER A 80 17.28 23.74 48.59
CA SER A 80 16.01 23.02 48.57
C SER A 80 15.50 22.79 47.14
N ASN A 81 16.07 23.52 46.18
CA ASN A 81 15.72 23.44 44.77
C ASN A 81 16.96 23.06 43.95
N TYR A 82 17.23 21.75 43.91
CA TYR A 82 18.40 21.19 43.22
C TYR A 82 18.52 21.62 41.75
N ARG A 83 17.39 21.82 41.05
CA ARG A 83 17.40 22.28 39.66
C ARG A 83 17.92 23.69 39.53
N LEU A 84 17.43 24.59 40.38
CA LEU A 84 17.84 25.98 40.39
C LEU A 84 19.29 26.14 40.85
N TYR A 85 19.70 25.40 41.88
CA TYR A 85 21.11 25.31 42.28
C TYR A 85 21.99 24.89 41.11
N ASN A 86 21.64 23.79 40.42
CA ASN A 86 22.42 23.33 39.27
C ASN A 86 22.46 24.34 38.14
N PHE A 87 21.36 25.02 37.87
CA PHE A 87 21.31 26.06 36.85
C PHE A 87 22.35 27.15 37.12
N PHE A 88 22.34 27.74 38.33
CA PHE A 88 23.29 28.79 38.69
C PHE A 88 24.72 28.27 38.80
N ALA A 89 24.93 27.05 39.33
CA ALA A 89 26.24 26.42 39.43
C ALA A 89 26.86 26.15 38.05
N ASN A 90 26.07 25.68 37.08
CA ASN A 90 26.55 25.46 35.71
C ASN A 90 26.91 26.79 35.03
N ILE A 91 26.11 27.84 35.20
CA ILE A 91 26.43 29.14 34.58
C ILE A 91 27.72 29.70 35.17
N ASN A 92 27.89 29.65 36.51
CA ASN A 92 29.14 30.08 37.13
C ASN A 92 30.32 29.22 36.68
N SER A 93 30.16 27.90 36.58
CA SER A 93 31.22 27.00 36.09
C SER A 93 31.62 27.30 34.63
N GLU A 94 30.67 27.64 33.76
CA GLU A 94 30.98 28.05 32.38
C GLU A 94 31.65 29.42 32.33
N MET A 95 31.22 30.38 33.15
CA MET A 95 31.87 31.69 33.24
C MET A 95 33.32 31.57 33.74
N LEU A 96 33.55 30.69 34.71
CA LEU A 96 34.89 30.34 35.18
C LEU A 96 35.70 29.70 34.07
N ARG A 97 35.17 28.67 33.39
CA ARG A 97 35.85 28.02 32.25
C ARG A 97 36.24 29.01 31.15
N LEU A 98 35.34 29.93 30.79
CA LEU A 98 35.62 30.99 29.81
C LEU A 98 36.67 31.99 30.29
N SER A 99 36.77 32.20 31.60
CA SER A 99 37.83 33.03 32.19
C SER A 99 39.16 32.28 32.13
N GLU A 100 39.18 30.98 32.48
CA GLU A 100 40.37 30.12 32.40
C GLU A 100 40.95 30.04 30.98
N GLU A 101 40.10 29.98 29.95
CA GLU A 101 40.51 29.94 28.53
C GLU A 101 41.25 31.20 28.06
N ARG A 102 41.07 32.34 28.74
CA ARG A 102 41.75 33.61 28.38
C ARG A 102 43.20 33.66 28.85
N PHE A 103 43.63 32.71 29.66
CA PHE A 103 44.95 32.75 30.30
C PHE A 103 45.84 31.64 29.75
N GLU A 104 46.86 32.05 28.99
CA GLU A 104 47.94 31.16 28.58
C GLU A 104 48.60 30.59 29.84
N ASN A 105 48.68 29.25 29.94
CA ASN A 105 49.26 28.48 31.05
C ASN A 105 48.37 28.25 32.30
N PHE A 106 47.08 28.63 32.31
CA PHE A 106 46.22 28.31 33.46
C PHE A 106 46.13 26.79 33.73
N SER A 107 46.15 25.97 32.67
CA SER A 107 46.08 24.51 32.79
C SER A 107 47.32 23.87 33.43
N SER A 108 48.49 24.51 33.34
CA SER A 108 49.75 24.00 33.91
C SER A 108 49.98 24.35 35.38
N LEU A 109 49.18 25.26 35.95
CA LEU A 109 49.29 25.64 37.36
C LEU A 109 48.70 24.56 38.29
N SER A 110 49.33 24.39 39.44
CA SER A 110 48.78 23.66 40.58
C SER A 110 47.50 24.31 41.10
N LEU A 111 46.74 23.59 41.92
CA LEU A 111 45.45 24.07 42.42
C LEU A 111 45.61 25.33 43.30
N GLU A 112 46.66 25.38 44.10
CA GLU A 112 47.04 26.49 44.97
C GLU A 112 47.52 27.69 44.15
N GLU A 113 48.37 27.48 43.15
CA GLU A 113 48.80 28.54 42.22
C GLU A 113 47.63 29.15 41.45
N LYS A 114 46.65 28.33 41.06
CA LYS A 114 45.39 28.81 40.44
C LYS A 114 44.61 29.68 41.42
N ALA A 115 44.51 29.25 42.67
CA ALA A 115 43.80 30.00 43.70
C ALA A 115 44.46 31.36 43.96
N ASP A 116 45.79 31.42 44.07
CA ASP A 116 46.55 32.65 44.24
C ASP A 116 46.42 33.59 43.04
N TYR A 117 46.46 33.02 41.84
CA TYR A 117 46.26 33.78 40.61
C TYR A 117 44.87 34.43 40.56
N LEU A 118 43.82 33.64 40.82
CA LEU A 118 42.43 34.14 40.83
C LEU A 118 42.22 35.18 41.93
N ASP A 119 42.82 34.99 43.11
CA ASP A 119 42.81 35.98 44.19
C ASP A 119 43.44 37.31 43.74
N GLY A 120 44.57 37.24 43.04
CA GLY A 120 45.22 38.42 42.44
C GLY A 120 44.32 39.14 41.43
N LEU A 121 43.48 38.42 40.67
CA LEU A 121 42.50 39.05 39.77
C LEU A 121 41.36 39.73 40.55
N VAL A 122 40.93 39.15 41.67
CA VAL A 122 39.93 39.77 42.55
C VAL A 122 40.48 41.06 43.16
N GLN A 123 41.72 41.05 43.63
CA GLN A 123 42.39 42.24 44.17
C GLN A 123 42.55 43.36 43.14
N LYS A 124 42.83 43.02 41.88
CA LYS A 124 42.87 43.99 40.75
C LYS A 124 41.50 44.46 40.28
N GLY A 125 40.41 43.86 40.78
CA GLY A 125 39.04 44.14 40.34
C GLY A 125 38.69 43.57 38.96
N GLU A 126 39.51 42.67 38.42
CA GLU A 126 39.29 41.99 37.14
C GLU A 126 38.30 40.81 37.28
N MET A 127 38.17 40.24 38.48
CA MET A 127 37.22 39.19 38.83
C MET A 127 36.39 39.59 40.06
N SER A 128 35.11 39.24 40.10
CA SER A 128 34.30 39.43 41.32
C SER A 128 34.69 38.40 42.38
N TYR A 129 34.84 38.83 43.62
CA TYR A 129 35.09 37.95 44.77
C TYR A 129 34.01 36.85 44.90
N SER A 130 32.75 37.13 44.50
CA SER A 130 31.65 36.15 44.53
C SER A 130 31.86 34.97 43.57
N ILE A 131 32.48 35.23 42.41
CA ILE A 131 32.87 34.21 41.43
C ILE A 131 34.02 33.38 42.00
N TYR A 132 35.00 34.04 42.62
CA TYR A 132 36.13 33.37 43.25
C TYR A 132 35.70 32.46 44.41
N ILE A 133 34.83 32.93 45.31
CA ILE A 133 34.22 32.10 46.36
C ILE A 133 33.47 30.91 45.76
N THR A 134 32.74 31.11 44.67
CA THR A 134 32.04 30.02 43.97
C THR A 134 33.02 29.01 43.39
N TRP A 135 34.14 29.45 42.82
CA TRP A 135 35.21 28.56 42.35
C TRP A 135 35.84 27.77 43.49
N LEU A 136 36.20 28.43 44.60
CA LEU A 136 36.73 27.79 45.80
C LEU A 136 35.75 26.73 46.35
N ARG A 137 34.44 27.01 46.33
CA ARG A 137 33.41 26.07 46.78
C ARG A 137 33.47 24.73 46.05
N PHE A 138 33.80 24.72 44.76
CA PHE A 138 33.89 23.49 43.97
C PHE A 138 35.23 22.75 44.09
N HIS A 139 36.18 23.28 44.87
CA HIS A 139 37.50 22.68 45.10
C HIS A 139 37.71 22.43 46.59
N GLU A 140 37.37 21.21 47.04
CA GLU A 140 37.35 20.82 48.46
C GLU A 140 38.65 21.12 49.22
N LEU A 141 39.82 20.94 48.58
CA LEU A 141 41.12 21.24 49.20
C LEU A 141 41.31 22.73 49.55
N LEU A 142 40.58 23.63 48.89
CA LEU A 142 40.70 25.07 49.05
C LEU A 142 39.59 25.70 49.91
N HIS A 143 38.71 24.89 50.49
CA HIS A 143 37.60 25.36 51.34
C HIS A 143 38.06 26.24 52.50
N HIS A 144 39.25 25.97 53.04
CA HIS A 144 39.89 26.75 54.10
C HIS A 144 40.14 28.23 53.74
N ARG A 145 40.13 28.60 52.45
CA ARG A 145 40.31 29.99 51.99
C ARG A 145 39.02 30.81 52.01
N ILE A 146 37.85 30.15 51.92
CA ILE A 146 36.56 30.84 51.78
C ILE A 146 36.27 31.79 52.95
N PRO A 147 36.51 31.42 54.23
CA PRO A 147 36.29 32.34 55.34
C PRO A 147 37.12 33.62 55.22
N LYS A 148 38.42 33.50 54.88
CA LYS A 148 39.33 34.65 54.74
C LYS A 148 38.88 35.63 53.66
N VAL A 149 38.41 35.10 52.52
CA VAL A 149 37.90 35.93 51.42
C VAL A 149 36.61 36.66 51.85
N LEU A 150 35.74 36.01 52.62
CA LEU A 150 34.54 36.65 53.18
C LEU A 150 34.87 37.72 54.25
N GLU A 151 35.94 37.56 55.02
CA GLU A 151 36.42 38.59 55.97
C GLU A 151 36.97 39.81 55.23
N GLU A 152 37.78 39.57 54.19
CA GLU A 152 38.40 40.63 53.40
C GLU A 152 37.39 41.43 52.57
N TYR A 153 36.43 40.75 51.94
CA TYR A 153 35.40 41.36 51.10
C TYR A 153 34.04 41.47 51.78
N GLY A 154 33.99 41.38 53.11
CA GLY A 154 32.75 41.31 53.88
C GLY A 154 31.86 42.53 53.65
N GLU A 155 32.42 43.74 53.60
CA GLU A 155 31.65 44.96 53.32
C GLU A 155 31.00 44.92 51.93
N LYS A 156 31.77 44.55 50.89
CA LYS A 156 31.24 44.36 49.53
C LYS A 156 30.19 43.25 49.48
N PHE A 157 30.38 42.17 50.25
CA PHE A 157 29.39 41.10 50.37
C PHE A 157 28.07 41.59 50.95
N GLU A 158 28.09 42.36 52.01
CA GLU A 158 26.89 42.94 52.61
C GLU A 158 26.21 43.92 51.65
N GLU A 159 26.99 44.73 50.93
CA GLU A 159 26.49 45.65 49.91
C GLU A 159 25.87 44.94 48.70
N GLU A 160 26.48 43.88 48.16
CA GLU A 160 25.97 43.21 46.96
C GLU A 160 24.79 42.28 47.25
N THR A 161 24.79 41.61 48.40
CA THR A 161 23.82 40.56 48.72
C THR A 161 22.72 41.01 49.67
N GLY A 162 22.95 42.07 50.45
CA GLY A 162 22.05 42.51 51.51
C GLY A 162 22.00 41.57 52.73
N ILE A 163 22.92 40.61 52.83
CA ILE A 163 23.03 39.64 53.93
C ILE A 163 24.19 40.06 54.82
N LYS A 164 23.93 40.26 56.12
CA LYS A 164 24.97 40.57 57.09
C LYS A 164 25.76 39.33 57.47
N LEU A 165 27.08 39.45 57.48
CA LEU A 165 27.94 38.39 58.00
C LEU A 165 27.88 38.39 59.54
N PRO A 166 28.03 37.22 60.17
CA PRO A 166 27.98 37.12 61.62
C PRO A 166 29.23 37.77 62.23
N PRO A 167 29.17 38.23 63.50
CA PRO A 167 30.31 38.86 64.17
C PRO A 167 31.57 37.99 64.30
N SER A 168 31.47 36.69 64.00
CA SER A 168 32.61 35.77 63.95
C SER A 168 33.55 36.02 62.77
N PHE A 169 33.14 36.81 61.77
CA PHE A 169 33.99 37.26 60.67
C PHE A 169 34.59 38.63 61.02
N GLU A 170 35.92 38.75 61.02
CA GLU A 170 36.62 40.02 61.24
C GLU A 170 36.58 40.90 59.97
N ILE A 171 35.44 41.53 59.71
CA ILE A 171 35.24 42.36 58.50
C ILE A 171 36.08 43.65 58.60
N LYS A 172 36.97 43.86 57.64
CA LYS A 172 37.70 45.13 57.47
C LYS A 172 36.75 46.21 56.93
N ARG A 173 36.16 47.01 57.82
CA ARG A 173 35.34 48.17 57.43
C ARG A 173 36.24 49.38 57.23
N GLU A 174 36.29 49.93 56.02
CA GLU A 174 37.00 51.18 55.78
C GLU A 174 36.20 52.34 56.38
N ALA A 175 36.73 52.94 57.45
CA ALA A 175 36.10 54.08 58.09
C ALA A 175 36.12 55.29 57.12
N LYS A 176 34.97 55.60 56.51
CA LYS A 176 34.78 56.88 55.83
C LYS A 176 34.67 57.99 56.87
N GLU A 177 35.82 58.58 57.23
CA GLU A 177 35.89 59.78 58.05
C GLU A 177 35.31 60.97 57.26
N GLY A 178 34.16 61.44 57.73
CA GLY A 178 33.64 62.77 57.44
C GLY A 178 34.04 63.75 58.56
N GLU A 179 34.26 64.99 58.13
CA GLU A 179 34.38 66.24 58.90
C GLU A 179 35.71 66.55 59.60
N GLN A 180 36.39 67.61 59.12
CA GLN A 180 36.76 68.80 59.91
C GLN A 180 37.53 69.82 59.04
N MET A 181 37.02 71.06 58.92
CA MET A 181 37.83 72.29 59.07
C MET A 181 36.95 73.54 58.92
N LYS A 182 36.54 74.12 60.05
CA LYS A 182 35.78 75.39 60.14
C LYS A 182 36.65 76.65 60.17
N GLU A 183 37.95 76.55 59.84
CA GLU A 183 38.86 77.71 59.72
C GLU A 183 39.29 78.00 58.27
N GLY A 184 38.77 77.24 57.29
CA GLY A 184 38.95 77.50 55.86
C GLY A 184 37.94 78.49 55.27
N LEU A 185 36.86 78.83 55.99
CA LEU A 185 35.66 79.45 55.42
C LEU A 185 35.90 80.77 54.67
N TYR A 186 36.86 81.62 55.05
CA TYR A 186 37.15 82.88 54.34
C TYR A 186 38.11 82.70 53.15
N GLY A 187 39.07 81.77 53.24
CA GLY A 187 39.93 81.39 52.12
C GLY A 187 39.17 80.56 51.09
N GLU A 188 38.28 79.69 51.55
CA GLU A 188 37.29 78.98 50.76
C GLU A 188 36.28 79.94 50.16
N LEU A 189 35.75 80.94 50.88
CA LEU A 189 34.85 81.93 50.27
C LEU A 189 35.55 82.71 49.16
N THR A 190 36.82 83.07 49.36
CA THR A 190 37.60 83.81 48.35
C THR A 190 37.96 82.91 47.17
N ASN A 191 38.33 81.65 47.40
CA ASN A 191 38.51 80.64 46.36
C ASN A 191 37.20 80.28 45.67
N ILE A 192 36.06 80.29 46.37
CA ILE A 192 34.72 80.06 45.85
C ILE A 192 34.30 81.26 45.00
N ILE A 193 34.55 82.49 45.44
CA ILE A 193 34.28 83.70 44.66
C ILE A 193 35.18 83.73 43.42
N GLN A 194 36.46 83.39 43.56
CA GLN A 194 37.41 83.33 42.44
C GLN A 194 37.05 82.20 41.47
N THR A 195 36.69 81.02 41.96
CA THR A 195 36.18 79.93 41.10
C THR A 195 34.83 80.27 40.50
N LEU A 196 33.93 80.96 41.19
CA LEU A 196 32.67 81.45 40.62
C LEU A 196 32.91 82.52 39.55
N MET A 197 33.93 83.37 39.70
CA MET A 197 34.35 84.34 38.69
C MET A 197 35.02 83.64 37.49
N ASP A 198 35.89 82.67 37.73
CA ASP A 198 36.52 81.86 36.68
C ASP A 198 35.47 80.99 35.96
N ILE A 199 34.48 80.46 36.69
CA ILE A 199 33.31 79.75 36.13
C ILE A 199 32.46 80.74 35.33
N ARG A 200 32.20 81.94 35.82
CA ARG A 200 31.45 82.99 35.09
C ARG A 200 32.17 83.37 33.80
N ASP A 201 33.49 83.52 33.84
CA ASP A 201 34.28 83.94 32.69
C ASP A 201 34.51 82.77 31.71
N ARG A 202 34.57 81.51 32.18
CA ARG A 202 34.45 80.30 31.36
C ARG A 202 33.06 80.17 30.74
N VAL A 203 31.98 80.43 31.47
CA VAL A 203 30.61 80.41 30.94
C VAL A 203 30.38 81.52 29.89
N LYS A 204 31.11 82.64 30.00
CA LYS A 204 31.11 83.73 29.01
C LYS A 204 32.05 83.49 27.82
N GLN A 205 33.01 82.56 27.91
CA GLN A 205 33.81 82.16 26.75
C GLN A 205 32.90 81.48 25.72
N GLU A 206 32.87 82.04 24.51
CA GLU A 206 32.14 81.49 23.36
C GLU A 206 32.44 80.00 23.13
N SER A 207 33.64 79.52 23.49
CA SER A 207 34.03 78.11 23.39
C SER A 207 33.14 77.15 24.20
N PHE A 208 32.63 77.53 25.37
CA PHE A 208 31.75 76.66 26.15
C PHE A 208 30.33 76.63 25.58
N ARG A 209 29.88 77.76 25.03
CA ARG A 209 28.60 77.83 24.32
C ARG A 209 28.64 77.00 23.03
N ASP A 210 29.73 77.07 22.29
CA ASP A 210 29.96 76.28 21.08
C ASP A 210 30.04 74.78 21.40
N GLN A 211 30.76 74.39 22.46
CA GLN A 211 30.79 73.00 22.94
C GLN A 211 29.42 72.50 23.38
N TYR A 212 28.62 73.34 24.05
CA TYR A 212 27.25 73.00 24.44
C TYR A 212 26.34 72.80 23.22
N GLU A 213 26.38 73.71 22.25
CA GLU A 213 25.58 73.58 21.02
C GLU A 213 26.05 72.42 20.13
N GLU A 214 27.34 72.07 20.15
CA GLU A 214 27.87 70.87 19.49
C GLU A 214 27.38 69.59 20.18
N LYS A 215 27.47 69.51 21.51
CA LYS A 215 26.92 68.39 22.28
C LYS A 215 25.41 68.26 22.15
N LYS A 216 24.68 69.38 22.10
CA LYS A 216 23.24 69.38 21.84
C LYS A 216 22.92 68.82 20.46
N ARG A 217 23.65 69.23 19.42
CA ARG A 217 23.53 68.65 18.06
C ARG A 217 23.86 67.15 18.03
N GLU A 218 24.88 66.72 18.77
CA GLU A 218 25.24 65.31 18.90
C GLU A 218 24.11 64.50 19.57
N VAL A 219 23.52 65.03 20.65
CA VAL A 219 22.37 64.42 21.33
C VAL A 219 21.15 64.35 20.42
N GLU A 220 20.82 65.42 19.69
CA GLU A 220 19.71 65.45 18.73
C GLU A 220 19.93 64.41 17.61
N MET A 221 21.15 64.32 17.06
CA MET A 221 21.50 63.30 16.06
C MET A 221 21.37 61.88 16.60
N LEU A 222 21.85 61.63 17.82
CA LEU A 222 21.74 60.33 18.48
C LEU A 222 20.27 59.97 18.74
N GLN A 223 19.43 60.92 19.17
CA GLN A 223 17.99 60.70 19.32
C GLN A 223 17.32 60.35 17.98
N GLU A 224 17.71 61.01 16.90
CA GLU A 224 17.20 60.73 15.56
C GLU A 224 17.59 59.32 15.09
N GLN A 225 18.85 58.91 15.35
CA GLN A 225 19.34 57.55 15.09
C GLN A 225 18.58 56.51 15.92
N LEU A 226 18.32 56.80 17.20
CA LEU A 226 17.60 55.91 18.11
C LEU A 226 16.17 55.67 17.60
N LYS A 227 15.44 56.72 17.21
CA LYS A 227 14.10 56.61 16.59
C LYS A 227 14.13 55.79 15.29
N ARG A 228 15.15 55.96 14.44
CA ARG A 228 15.30 55.14 13.22
C ARG A 228 15.53 53.67 13.56
N MET A 229 16.34 53.37 14.57
CA MET A 229 16.58 52.00 15.01
C MET A 229 15.32 51.37 15.62
N GLU A 230 14.56 52.09 16.43
CA GLU A 230 13.29 51.63 16.99
C GLU A 230 12.26 51.28 15.90
N THR A 231 12.15 52.13 14.87
CA THR A 231 11.24 51.86 13.74
C THR A 231 11.70 50.65 12.90
N GLN A 232 13.01 50.50 12.68
CA GLN A 232 13.57 49.33 12.01
C GLN A 232 13.33 48.05 12.82
N LEU A 233 13.55 48.10 14.14
CA LEU A 233 13.30 46.99 15.05
C LEU A 233 11.83 46.57 14.99
N GLY A 234 10.89 47.51 15.13
CA GLY A 234 9.46 47.22 15.05
C GLY A 234 9.02 46.66 13.69
N SER A 235 9.66 47.06 12.59
CA SER A 235 9.43 46.47 11.26
C SER A 235 9.93 45.02 11.19
N LYS A 236 11.12 44.75 11.73
CA LYS A 236 11.70 43.40 11.78
C LYS A 236 10.92 42.45 12.67
N GLU A 237 10.42 42.92 13.82
CA GLU A 237 9.53 42.15 14.69
C GLU A 237 8.23 41.76 13.99
N LYS A 238 7.62 42.68 13.24
CA LYS A 238 6.43 42.39 12.42
C LYS A 238 6.73 41.36 11.33
N GLN A 239 7.87 41.46 10.65
CA GLN A 239 8.31 40.47 9.66
C GLN A 239 8.50 39.09 10.31
N LEU A 240 9.16 39.03 11.46
CA LEU A 240 9.41 37.79 12.20
C LEU A 240 8.08 37.15 12.67
N ALA A 241 7.14 37.95 13.17
CA ALA A 241 5.80 37.47 13.54
C ALA A 241 5.03 36.90 12.33
N LYS A 242 5.16 37.52 11.15
CA LYS A 242 4.56 37.02 9.90
C LYS A 242 5.20 35.70 9.48
N GLN A 243 6.52 35.61 9.49
CA GLN A 243 7.25 34.36 9.17
C GLN A 243 6.93 33.24 10.16
N MET A 244 6.76 33.54 11.45
CA MET A 244 6.33 32.55 12.45
C MET A 244 4.91 32.01 12.18
N LYS A 245 4.00 32.85 11.68
CA LYS A 245 2.66 32.41 11.27
C LYS A 245 2.73 31.55 10.01
N GLU A 246 3.51 31.95 9.02
CA GLU A 246 3.71 31.18 7.77
C GLU A 246 4.37 29.82 8.03
N THR A 247 5.39 29.77 8.89
CA THR A 247 6.02 28.50 9.28
C THR A 247 5.05 27.59 10.04
N SER A 248 4.20 28.15 10.92
CA SER A 248 3.14 27.39 11.60
C SER A 248 2.12 26.81 10.62
N THR A 249 1.67 27.57 9.61
CA THR A 249 0.72 27.06 8.61
C THR A 249 1.35 26.03 7.68
N LEU A 250 2.62 26.21 7.30
CA LEU A 250 3.37 25.23 6.52
C LEU A 250 3.57 23.92 7.29
N LEU A 251 3.85 23.97 8.59
CA LEU A 251 3.95 22.77 9.43
C LEU A 251 2.62 21.99 9.50
N LYS A 252 1.49 22.69 9.58
CA LYS A 252 0.16 22.05 9.53
C LYS A 252 -0.08 21.36 8.18
N LYS A 253 0.19 22.06 7.07
CA LYS A 253 0.08 21.49 5.72
C LYS A 253 0.99 20.28 5.52
N LEU A 254 2.21 20.32 6.07
CA LEU A 254 3.15 19.21 6.01
C LEU A 254 2.61 17.97 6.73
N GLU A 255 2.03 18.13 7.91
CA GLU A 255 1.43 17.02 8.65
C GLU A 255 0.19 16.47 7.94
N GLU A 256 -0.66 17.32 7.37
CA GLU A 256 -1.80 16.90 6.54
C GLU A 256 -1.36 16.06 5.34
N GLU A 257 -0.36 16.51 4.57
CA GLU A 257 0.19 15.76 3.44
C GLU A 257 0.84 14.45 3.87
N LYS A 258 1.54 14.43 5.01
CA LYS A 258 2.10 13.20 5.58
C LYS A 258 1.02 12.18 5.92
N GLN A 259 -0.13 12.61 6.44
CA GLN A 259 -1.27 11.73 6.69
C GLN A 259 -1.88 11.21 5.38
N LYS A 260 -2.02 12.07 4.35
CA LYS A 260 -2.46 11.63 3.01
C LYS A 260 -1.54 10.59 2.39
N VAL A 261 -0.22 10.75 2.52
CA VAL A 261 0.78 9.77 2.04
C VAL A 261 0.61 8.43 2.75
N LYS A 262 0.47 8.43 4.09
CA LYS A 262 0.22 7.20 4.86
C LYS A 262 -1.06 6.49 4.42
N GLN A 263 -2.11 7.25 4.15
CA GLN A 263 -3.39 6.70 3.68
C GLN A 263 -3.25 6.05 2.30
N LYS A 264 -2.65 6.76 1.34
CA LYS A 264 -2.37 6.21 0.01
C LYS A 264 -1.49 4.96 0.05
N GLN A 265 -0.51 4.91 0.95
CA GLN A 265 0.34 3.72 1.12
C GLN A 265 -0.47 2.51 1.61
N LYS A 266 -1.44 2.71 2.52
CA LYS A 266 -2.35 1.65 2.96
C LYS A 266 -3.25 1.16 1.82
N GLU A 267 -3.82 2.08 1.05
CA GLU A 267 -4.66 1.77 -0.12
C GLU A 267 -3.87 0.99 -1.18
N ALA A 268 -2.64 1.41 -1.48
CA ALA A 268 -1.75 0.68 -2.39
C ALA A 268 -1.44 -0.74 -1.87
N GLY A 269 -1.25 -0.90 -0.56
CA GLY A 269 -1.07 -2.21 0.06
C GLY A 269 -2.30 -3.12 -0.07
N GLN A 270 -3.51 -2.58 0.12
CA GLN A 270 -4.77 -3.30 -0.07
C GLN A 270 -4.97 -3.73 -1.52
N LEU A 271 -4.77 -2.81 -2.48
CA LEU A 271 -4.81 -3.12 -3.90
C LEU A 271 -3.77 -4.18 -4.30
N GLY A 272 -2.57 -4.12 -3.73
CA GLY A 272 -1.55 -5.15 -3.92
C GLY A 272 -2.01 -6.54 -3.46
N GLN A 273 -2.72 -6.63 -2.34
CA GLN A 273 -3.31 -7.89 -1.87
C GLN A 273 -4.43 -8.39 -2.77
N GLU A 274 -5.30 -7.50 -3.26
CA GLU A 274 -6.37 -7.86 -4.21
C GLU A 274 -5.80 -8.38 -5.54
N ILE A 275 -4.77 -7.72 -6.08
CA ILE A 275 -4.05 -8.19 -7.27
C ILE A 275 -3.44 -9.58 -7.01
N GLY A 276 -2.86 -9.81 -5.83
CA GLY A 276 -2.34 -11.12 -5.44
C GLY A 276 -3.41 -12.21 -5.45
N LYS A 277 -4.59 -11.93 -4.88
CA LYS A 277 -5.74 -12.86 -4.90
C LYS A 277 -6.24 -13.13 -6.31
N LEU A 278 -6.37 -12.10 -7.14
CA LEU A 278 -6.80 -12.24 -8.54
C LEU A 278 -5.83 -13.09 -9.36
N ARG A 279 -4.50 -12.92 -9.16
CA ARG A 279 -3.49 -13.77 -9.82
C ARG A 279 -3.67 -15.24 -9.49
N LEU A 280 -3.88 -15.57 -8.20
CA LEU A 280 -4.13 -16.94 -7.77
C LEU A 280 -5.41 -17.51 -8.39
N GLN A 281 -6.48 -16.71 -8.49
CA GLN A 281 -7.72 -17.12 -9.14
C GLN A 281 -7.52 -17.39 -10.65
N VAL A 282 -6.74 -16.55 -11.34
CA VAL A 282 -6.41 -16.75 -12.76
C VAL A 282 -5.63 -18.05 -12.95
N GLU A 283 -4.58 -18.28 -12.15
CA GLU A 283 -3.81 -19.53 -12.23
C GLU A 283 -4.68 -20.77 -11.99
N GLU A 284 -5.63 -20.70 -11.05
CA GLU A 284 -6.53 -21.83 -10.78
C GLU A 284 -7.48 -22.10 -11.95
N LEU A 285 -8.07 -21.05 -12.51
CA LEU A 285 -8.91 -21.15 -13.70
C LEU A 285 -8.13 -21.67 -14.92
N GLU A 286 -6.85 -21.29 -15.07
CA GLU A 286 -5.99 -21.83 -16.12
C GLU A 286 -5.74 -23.33 -15.94
N ARG A 287 -5.50 -23.79 -14.71
CA ARG A 287 -5.36 -25.23 -14.41
C ARG A 287 -6.65 -25.99 -14.72
N GLU A 288 -7.80 -25.47 -14.29
CA GLU A 288 -9.11 -26.07 -14.56
C GLU A 288 -9.39 -26.14 -16.07
N ASN A 289 -9.11 -25.07 -16.81
CA ASN A 289 -9.26 -25.05 -18.27
C ASN A 289 -8.38 -26.09 -18.97
N GLN A 290 -7.13 -26.24 -18.53
CA GLN A 290 -6.24 -27.28 -19.05
C GLN A 290 -6.76 -28.69 -18.76
N LEU A 291 -7.33 -28.94 -17.57
CA LEU A 291 -7.93 -30.22 -17.23
C LEU A 291 -9.15 -30.51 -18.11
N LEU A 292 -10.05 -29.54 -18.27
CA LEU A 292 -11.23 -29.66 -19.13
C LEU A 292 -10.84 -29.94 -20.59
N LYS A 293 -9.82 -29.25 -21.13
CA LYS A 293 -9.30 -29.52 -22.48
C LYS A 293 -8.84 -30.97 -22.65
N ARG A 294 -8.08 -31.50 -21.69
CA ARG A 294 -7.65 -32.91 -21.70
C ARG A 294 -8.84 -33.87 -21.61
N GLU A 295 -9.85 -33.54 -20.83
CA GLU A 295 -11.06 -34.36 -20.72
C GLU A 295 -11.84 -34.40 -22.04
N VAL A 296 -11.99 -33.24 -22.70
CA VAL A 296 -12.63 -33.13 -24.02
C VAL A 296 -11.86 -33.94 -25.07
N GLU A 297 -10.54 -33.79 -25.13
CA GLU A 297 -9.70 -34.57 -26.05
C GLU A 297 -9.84 -36.08 -25.81
N SER A 298 -9.87 -36.51 -24.53
CA SER A 298 -10.07 -37.91 -24.16
C SER A 298 -11.44 -38.43 -24.59
N LYS A 299 -12.51 -37.65 -24.37
CA LYS A 299 -13.87 -38.01 -24.80
C LYS A 299 -13.99 -38.05 -26.33
N ASN A 300 -13.37 -37.11 -27.05
CA ASN A 300 -13.36 -37.12 -28.51
C ASN A 300 -12.67 -38.37 -29.06
N LYS A 301 -11.51 -38.76 -28.51
CA LYS A 301 -10.85 -40.01 -28.89
C LYS A 301 -11.73 -41.25 -28.64
N LYS A 302 -12.42 -41.31 -27.49
CA LYS A 302 -13.38 -42.40 -27.21
C LYS A 302 -14.54 -42.40 -28.20
N MET A 303 -15.07 -41.23 -28.54
CA MET A 303 -16.15 -41.09 -29.52
C MET A 303 -15.70 -41.55 -30.90
N GLU A 304 -14.50 -41.17 -31.37
CA GLU A 304 -13.94 -41.65 -32.64
C GLU A 304 -13.80 -43.18 -32.68
N VAL A 305 -13.33 -43.80 -31.59
CA VAL A 305 -13.24 -45.26 -31.48
C VAL A 305 -14.63 -45.90 -31.58
N ILE A 306 -15.61 -45.40 -30.83
CA ILE A 306 -16.98 -45.93 -30.85
C ILE A 306 -17.61 -45.75 -32.23
N THR A 307 -17.42 -44.60 -32.89
CA THR A 307 -17.94 -44.35 -34.24
C THR A 307 -17.37 -45.37 -35.24
N LYS A 308 -16.05 -45.62 -35.21
CA LYS A 308 -15.42 -46.64 -36.07
C LYS A 308 -15.96 -48.04 -35.79
N GLU A 309 -16.15 -48.41 -34.52
CA GLU A 309 -16.74 -49.70 -34.16
C GLU A 309 -18.19 -49.84 -34.68
N ILE A 310 -18.98 -48.76 -34.65
CA ILE A 310 -20.35 -48.75 -35.18
C ILE A 310 -20.34 -48.90 -36.70
N GLU A 311 -19.47 -48.17 -37.40
CA GLU A 311 -19.29 -48.25 -38.86
C GLU A 311 -18.86 -49.66 -39.29
N GLU A 312 -17.86 -50.24 -38.62
CA GLU A 312 -17.40 -51.60 -38.91
C GLU A 312 -18.52 -52.64 -38.65
N ARG A 313 -19.24 -52.51 -37.54
CA ARG A 313 -20.37 -53.40 -37.23
C ARG A 313 -21.52 -53.26 -38.22
N SER A 314 -21.83 -52.04 -38.69
CA SER A 314 -22.90 -51.82 -39.67
C SER A 314 -22.52 -52.37 -41.04
N GLU A 315 -21.27 -52.17 -41.48
CA GLU A 315 -20.75 -52.72 -42.72
C GLU A 315 -20.73 -54.26 -42.71
N ASN A 316 -20.28 -54.86 -41.61
CA ASN A 316 -20.29 -56.32 -41.45
C ASN A 316 -21.71 -56.89 -41.43
N ARG A 317 -22.67 -56.22 -40.78
CA ARG A 317 -24.08 -56.62 -40.83
C ARG A 317 -24.65 -56.54 -42.24
N TRP A 318 -24.37 -55.45 -42.97
CA TRP A 318 -24.81 -55.28 -44.35
C TRP A 318 -24.22 -56.35 -45.28
N LYS A 319 -22.91 -56.65 -45.15
CA LYS A 319 -22.27 -57.74 -45.90
C LYS A 319 -22.95 -59.08 -45.63
N LEU A 320 -23.23 -59.39 -44.36
CA LEU A 320 -23.93 -60.61 -43.97
C LEU A 320 -25.35 -60.67 -44.54
N GLU A 321 -26.09 -59.58 -44.48
CA GLU A 321 -27.45 -59.48 -45.00
C GLU A 321 -27.49 -59.62 -46.53
N LYS A 322 -26.52 -59.02 -47.23
CA LYS A 322 -26.33 -59.21 -48.67
C LYS A 322 -26.07 -60.67 -49.03
N VAL A 323 -25.18 -61.36 -48.29
CA VAL A 323 -24.91 -62.79 -48.52
C VAL A 323 -26.16 -63.63 -48.29
N LYS A 324 -26.91 -63.37 -47.20
CA LYS A 324 -28.18 -64.06 -46.94
C LYS A 324 -29.18 -63.84 -48.07
N LEU A 325 -29.30 -62.60 -48.56
CA LEU A 325 -30.20 -62.27 -49.66
C LEU A 325 -29.78 -62.99 -50.96
N GLN A 326 -28.47 -63.06 -51.25
CA GLN A 326 -27.95 -63.84 -52.38
C GLN A 326 -28.30 -65.33 -52.25
N GLN A 327 -28.08 -65.92 -51.08
CA GLN A 327 -28.45 -67.33 -50.81
C GLN A 327 -29.94 -67.57 -51.04
N THR A 328 -30.82 -66.68 -50.56
CA THR A 328 -32.26 -66.82 -50.81
C THR A 328 -32.63 -66.70 -52.28
N TYR A 329 -31.95 -65.85 -53.06
CA TYR A 329 -32.16 -65.75 -54.50
C TYR A 329 -31.66 -67.00 -55.22
N GLU A 330 -30.50 -67.53 -54.86
CA GLU A 330 -29.96 -68.78 -55.39
C GLU A 330 -30.90 -69.97 -55.10
N GLU A 331 -31.37 -70.11 -53.85
CA GLU A 331 -32.38 -71.11 -53.47
C GLU A 331 -33.66 -70.96 -54.31
N ARG A 332 -34.12 -69.71 -54.54
CA ARG A 332 -35.29 -69.44 -55.36
C ARG A 332 -35.07 -69.79 -56.84
N ILE A 333 -33.88 -69.54 -57.37
CA ILE A 333 -33.49 -69.93 -58.74
C ILE A 333 -33.52 -71.45 -58.85
N VAL A 334 -32.90 -72.17 -57.92
CA VAL A 334 -32.91 -73.65 -57.92
C VAL A 334 -34.34 -74.20 -57.84
N GLN A 335 -35.21 -73.60 -57.01
CA GLN A 335 -36.63 -73.95 -56.97
C GLN A 335 -37.32 -73.72 -58.32
N LEU A 336 -37.06 -72.58 -58.96
CA LEU A 336 -37.64 -72.25 -60.27
C LEU A 336 -37.12 -73.20 -61.36
N GLU A 337 -35.82 -73.48 -61.40
CA GLU A 337 -35.20 -74.45 -62.32
C GLU A 337 -35.81 -75.84 -62.16
N GLU A 338 -36.02 -76.30 -60.93
CA GLU A 338 -36.68 -77.58 -60.66
C GLU A 338 -38.14 -77.58 -61.15
N THR A 339 -38.89 -76.50 -60.94
CA THR A 339 -40.26 -76.41 -61.49
C THR A 339 -40.29 -76.38 -63.01
N VAL A 340 -39.36 -75.67 -63.66
CA VAL A 340 -39.22 -75.66 -65.12
C VAL A 340 -38.92 -77.06 -65.63
N ARG A 341 -37.97 -77.76 -65.00
CA ARG A 341 -37.62 -79.14 -65.35
C ARG A 341 -38.80 -80.10 -65.19
N GLN A 342 -39.57 -79.95 -64.11
CA GLN A 342 -40.79 -80.74 -63.91
C GLN A 342 -41.83 -80.47 -65.00
N LEU A 343 -42.03 -79.21 -65.38
CA LEU A 343 -42.91 -78.82 -66.48
C LEU A 343 -42.41 -79.36 -67.84
N GLU A 344 -41.10 -79.34 -68.10
CA GLU A 344 -40.50 -79.92 -69.31
C GLU A 344 -40.75 -81.43 -69.38
N VAL A 345 -40.55 -82.17 -68.28
CA VAL A 345 -40.83 -83.61 -68.22
C VAL A 345 -42.32 -83.90 -68.42
N GLN A 346 -43.21 -83.10 -67.81
CA GLN A 346 -44.65 -83.21 -68.01
C GLN A 346 -45.03 -82.96 -69.47
N LEU A 347 -44.46 -81.93 -70.10
CA LEU A 347 -44.67 -81.60 -71.49
C LEU A 347 -44.17 -82.72 -72.41
N GLU A 348 -42.98 -83.26 -72.17
CA GLU A 348 -42.42 -84.38 -72.95
C GLU A 348 -43.25 -85.66 -72.80
N THR A 349 -43.75 -85.94 -71.59
CA THR A 349 -44.65 -87.08 -71.35
C THR A 349 -45.95 -86.92 -72.13
N SER A 350 -46.57 -85.74 -72.04
CA SER A 350 -47.78 -85.39 -72.79
C SER A 350 -47.56 -85.50 -74.31
N LEU A 351 -46.43 -85.00 -74.82
CA LEU A 351 -46.06 -85.13 -76.23
C LEU A 351 -45.92 -86.59 -76.66
N ARG A 352 -45.28 -87.45 -75.86
CA ARG A 352 -45.18 -88.90 -76.14
C ARG A 352 -46.52 -89.61 -76.07
N ASP A 353 -47.42 -89.19 -75.18
CA ASP A 353 -48.78 -89.70 -75.11
C ASP A 353 -49.55 -89.32 -76.39
N PHE A 354 -49.49 -88.05 -76.80
CA PHE A 354 -50.05 -87.58 -78.06
C PHE A 354 -49.47 -88.30 -79.29
N GLU A 355 -48.16 -88.55 -79.32
CA GLU A 355 -47.52 -89.29 -80.42
C GLU A 355 -47.97 -90.74 -80.49
N ARG A 356 -48.10 -91.41 -79.33
CA ARG A 356 -48.67 -92.76 -79.26
C ARG A 356 -50.11 -92.80 -79.74
N GLU A 357 -50.92 -91.82 -79.33
CA GLU A 357 -52.31 -91.70 -79.77
C GLU A 357 -52.39 -91.42 -81.28
N ARG A 358 -51.53 -90.54 -81.82
CA ARG A 358 -51.40 -90.30 -83.26
C ARG A 358 -51.05 -91.56 -84.03
N ILE A 359 -50.09 -92.36 -83.54
CA ILE A 359 -49.71 -93.65 -84.16
C ILE A 359 -50.89 -94.62 -84.11
N ALA A 360 -51.57 -94.74 -82.96
CA ALA A 360 -52.74 -95.61 -82.82
C ALA A 360 -53.85 -95.24 -83.81
N TYR A 361 -54.16 -93.94 -83.95
CA TYR A 361 -55.12 -93.45 -84.95
C TYR A 361 -54.66 -93.70 -86.39
N GLN A 362 -53.35 -93.60 -86.65
CA GLN A 362 -52.79 -93.90 -87.96
C GLN A 362 -52.91 -95.39 -88.29
N ASP A 363 -52.58 -96.26 -87.34
CA ASP A 363 -52.71 -97.72 -87.46
C ASP A 363 -54.17 -98.12 -87.67
N GLU A 364 -55.09 -97.56 -86.88
CA GLU A 364 -56.53 -97.75 -87.06
C GLU A 364 -57.00 -97.27 -88.44
N SER A 365 -56.56 -96.10 -88.89
CA SER A 365 -56.84 -95.61 -90.24
C SER A 365 -56.31 -96.56 -91.32
N THR A 366 -55.13 -97.14 -91.15
CA THR A 366 -54.59 -98.13 -92.11
C THR A 366 -55.35 -99.45 -92.09
N ALA A 367 -55.77 -99.94 -90.92
CA ALA A 367 -56.59 -101.14 -90.79
C ALA A 367 -57.96 -100.93 -91.46
N LEU A 368 -58.58 -99.77 -91.24
CA LEU A 368 -59.81 -99.38 -91.91
C LEU A 368 -59.63 -99.29 -93.44
N ARG A 369 -58.51 -98.73 -93.93
CA ARG A 369 -58.20 -98.73 -95.38
C ARG A 369 -58.07 -100.14 -95.94
N GLN A 370 -57.37 -101.05 -95.25
CA GLN A 370 -57.27 -102.46 -95.67
C GLN A 370 -58.63 -103.15 -95.67
N GLN A 371 -59.47 -102.84 -94.69
CA GLN A 371 -60.82 -103.38 -94.60
C GLN A 371 -61.69 -102.87 -95.77
N VAL A 372 -61.58 -101.59 -96.10
CA VAL A 372 -62.21 -101.01 -97.30
C VAL A 372 -61.69 -101.70 -98.56
N GLU A 373 -60.38 -101.90 -98.74
CA GLU A 373 -59.83 -102.65 -99.88
C GLU A 373 -60.38 -104.09 -99.94
N LEU A 374 -60.51 -104.77 -98.80
CA LEU A 374 -61.12 -106.11 -98.72
C LEU A 374 -62.60 -106.08 -99.13
N TYR A 375 -63.36 -105.07 -98.69
CA TYR A 375 -64.73 -104.89 -99.13
C TYR A 375 -64.82 -104.55 -100.61
N GLU A 376 -63.93 -103.71 -101.14
CA GLU A 376 -63.83 -103.42 -102.57
C GLU A 376 -63.50 -104.69 -103.37
N GLN A 377 -62.58 -105.54 -102.89
CA GLN A 377 -62.29 -106.84 -103.51
C GLN A 377 -63.48 -107.79 -103.45
N MET A 378 -64.21 -107.84 -102.33
CA MET A 378 -65.44 -108.63 -102.23
C MET A 378 -66.53 -108.11 -103.15
N ILE A 379 -66.70 -106.79 -103.26
CA ILE A 379 -67.64 -106.16 -104.19
C ILE A 379 -67.24 -106.48 -105.63
N ASN A 380 -65.95 -106.36 -105.97
CA ASN A 380 -65.44 -106.73 -107.29
C ASN A 380 -65.62 -108.22 -107.58
N ASN A 381 -65.44 -109.10 -106.59
CA ASN A 381 -65.72 -110.53 -106.71
C ASN A 381 -67.21 -110.84 -106.82
N LEU A 382 -68.07 -110.12 -106.11
CA LEU A 382 -69.53 -110.23 -106.21
C LEU A 382 -70.02 -109.69 -107.55
N GLN A 383 -69.45 -108.62 -108.06
CA GLN A 383 -69.68 -108.15 -109.43
C GLN A 383 -69.17 -109.17 -110.46
N SER A 384 -68.01 -109.80 -110.20
CA SER A 384 -67.48 -110.88 -111.06
C SER A 384 -68.34 -112.15 -111.00
N GLN A 385 -68.93 -112.49 -109.84
CA GLN A 385 -69.88 -113.59 -109.67
C GLN A 385 -71.26 -113.26 -110.25
N GLN A 386 -71.72 -112.01 -110.16
CA GLN A 386 -72.90 -111.53 -110.86
C GLN A 386 -72.68 -111.51 -112.38
N GLN A 387 -71.46 -111.26 -112.86
CA GLN A 387 -71.10 -111.41 -114.27
C GLN A 387 -71.01 -112.87 -114.72
N SER A 388 -70.78 -113.83 -113.81
CA SER A 388 -70.78 -115.27 -114.14
C SER A 388 -72.15 -115.96 -114.00
N CYS A 389 -73.14 -115.33 -113.36
CA CYS A 389 -74.50 -115.85 -113.20
C CYS A 389 -75.59 -115.09 -113.97
N ASN A 390 -75.24 -114.12 -114.84
CA ASN A 390 -76.19 -113.41 -115.68
C ASN A 390 -75.80 -113.47 -117.16
N ASN A 391 -75.94 -114.65 -117.76
CA ASN A 391 -76.38 -114.78 -119.15
C ASN A 391 -77.89 -115.08 -119.12
N GLU A 392 -78.67 -114.17 -119.73
CA GLU A 392 -80.12 -114.20 -120.00
C GLU A 392 -81.10 -113.58 -118.98
N LYS A 393 -81.13 -112.23 -118.93
CA LYS A 393 -82.30 -111.37 -119.27
C LYS A 393 -82.25 -110.00 -118.56
N SER A 394 -81.73 -109.04 -119.31
CA SER A 394 -82.29 -107.72 -119.62
C SER A 394 -83.58 -107.24 -118.90
N ILE A 395 -83.60 -105.98 -118.42
CA ILE A 395 -84.56 -104.89 -118.75
C ILE A 395 -85.00 -103.98 -117.55
N LEU A 396 -84.61 -102.68 -117.64
CA LEU A 396 -85.32 -101.41 -117.36
C LEU A 396 -85.58 -100.84 -115.92
N VAL A 397 -85.18 -99.56 -115.78
CA VAL A 397 -85.90 -98.35 -115.24
C VAL A 397 -85.52 -97.78 -113.85
N ASP A 398 -84.84 -96.62 -113.94
CA ASP A 398 -85.06 -95.26 -113.39
C ASP A 398 -85.56 -94.96 -111.95
N SER A 399 -85.14 -93.74 -111.55
CA SER A 399 -85.75 -92.73 -110.65
C SER A 399 -85.39 -92.82 -109.16
N GLU A 400 -84.59 -91.89 -108.64
CA GLU A 400 -84.91 -90.53 -108.12
C GLU A 400 -85.44 -90.53 -106.67
N GLY A 401 -85.06 -89.52 -105.89
CA GLY A 401 -85.56 -89.27 -104.52
C GLY A 401 -84.42 -89.30 -103.50
N GLU A 402 -83.62 -88.25 -103.29
CA GLU A 402 -83.98 -86.95 -102.71
C GLU A 402 -84.29 -87.04 -101.20
N GLN A 403 -83.79 -86.04 -100.46
CA GLN A 403 -84.22 -85.60 -99.13
C GLN A 403 -83.61 -86.34 -97.93
N THR A 404 -83.14 -85.70 -96.85
CA THR A 404 -82.86 -84.30 -96.47
C THR A 404 -82.39 -84.40 -95.00
N GLN A 405 -81.95 -83.26 -94.47
CA GLN A 405 -82.13 -82.81 -93.09
C GLN A 405 -80.94 -83.00 -92.15
N ASN A 406 -80.36 -81.84 -91.87
CA ASN A 406 -80.28 -81.24 -90.54
C ASN A 406 -79.26 -81.86 -89.56
N ASP A 407 -78.58 -81.12 -88.73
CA ASP A 407 -78.52 -79.68 -88.48
C ASP A 407 -77.17 -79.44 -87.80
N GLU A 408 -76.65 -78.24 -88.05
CA GLU A 408 -76.11 -77.32 -87.05
C GLU A 408 -75.60 -77.91 -85.71
N TRP A 409 -74.37 -77.54 -85.33
CA TRP A 409 -74.24 -76.37 -84.45
C TRP A 409 -72.78 -76.17 -83.99
N PHE A 410 -72.17 -75.15 -84.59
CA PHE A 410 -71.04 -74.37 -84.08
C PHE A 410 -71.40 -73.74 -82.73
N ASP A 411 -70.59 -73.94 -81.69
CA ASP A 411 -70.25 -72.97 -80.62
C ASP A 411 -69.96 -73.66 -79.28
N ARG A 412 -68.67 -73.77 -78.95
CA ARG A 412 -68.13 -73.68 -77.57
C ARG A 412 -66.60 -73.83 -77.59
N PHE A 413 -65.95 -72.85 -78.19
CA PHE A 413 -64.53 -72.60 -77.96
C PHE A 413 -64.39 -71.09 -77.74
N PHE A 414 -63.64 -70.70 -76.70
CA PHE A 414 -63.33 -69.34 -76.23
C PHE A 414 -64.18 -68.78 -75.08
N GLY A 415 -63.52 -68.74 -73.91
CA GLY A 415 -63.84 -67.98 -72.70
C GLY A 415 -63.10 -68.64 -71.52
N ASP A 416 -62.31 -67.99 -70.67
CA ASP A 416 -61.88 -66.60 -70.50
C ASP A 416 -60.56 -66.65 -69.69
N LEU A 417 -59.60 -65.78 -70.02
CA LEU A 417 -58.40 -65.51 -69.22
C LEU A 417 -58.69 -64.33 -68.27
N PRO A 418 -58.42 -64.41 -66.94
CA PRO A 418 -58.42 -63.24 -66.08
C PRO A 418 -57.05 -62.56 -66.04
N VAL A 419 -57.09 -61.25 -66.27
CA VAL A 419 -56.00 -60.27 -66.25
C VAL A 419 -55.68 -59.85 -64.80
N ASN A 420 -54.38 -59.77 -64.48
CA ASN A 420 -53.82 -59.26 -63.23
C ASN A 420 -54.21 -57.80 -62.92
N LYS A 421 -54.45 -57.50 -61.64
CA LYS A 421 -54.37 -56.14 -61.08
C LYS A 421 -52.99 -55.90 -60.48
N PRO A 422 -52.39 -54.72 -60.62
CA PRO A 422 -51.18 -54.34 -59.88
C PRO A 422 -51.57 -53.77 -58.51
N GLU A 423 -50.91 -54.24 -57.45
CA GLU A 423 -50.87 -53.56 -56.17
C GLU A 423 -49.81 -52.44 -56.21
N GLU A 424 -50.22 -51.27 -55.72
CA GLU A 424 -49.41 -50.06 -55.57
C GLU A 424 -48.35 -50.24 -54.46
N VAL A 425 -47.14 -49.71 -54.70
CA VAL A 425 -46.12 -49.38 -53.68
C VAL A 425 -45.91 -47.88 -53.68
#